data_AF-A0A955L930-F1
#
_entry.id   AF-A0A955L930-F1
#
_cell.length_a   1.000
_cell.length_b   1.000
_cell.length_c   1.000
_cell.angle_alpha   90.00
_cell.angle_beta   90.00
_cell.angle_gamma   90.00
#
_symmetry.space_group_name_H-M   'P 1'
#
loop_
_entity.id
_entity.type
_entity.pdbx_description
1 polymer ?
#
loop_
_entity_poly.entity_id
_entity_poly.type
_entity_poly.pdbx_seq_one_letter_code
_entity_poly.pdbx_strand_id
1 'polypeptide(L)'
;MTSPHGLLKKAKDKSHGSRFKVWFEQAQFDYKATIHSREDSFFEWSCYQAEQAVEKALKALILHGGWYPPRTHKLSVLIGLSNNINKEFRNTKFVFRNLEVFTYISRYPFLVPNEDRAPHEFITQDDSDRCIHESGVIMDIISKLLEIPNDDDYQDVEKIEAIDLQNRINYVKEKIVEEFAPEKIVLYGSYGRGEERLSTLDLLVIGDTDLNYFDRIHKIREVTKGGLPVVQPVMYTAAEFESLEDIDGYVKNALEEGQVLYER
;
A
#
# COMPACT_ATOMS: atom_id res chain seq x y z
N MET A 1 -14.85 -15.69 25.47
CA MET A 1 -15.82 -15.53 24.37
C MET A 1 -15.77 -14.09 23.91
N THR A 2 -14.92 -13.79 22.93
CA THR A 2 -14.72 -12.46 22.35
C THR A 2 -15.26 -12.46 20.94
N SER A 3 -16.28 -11.66 20.67
CA SER A 3 -16.62 -11.18 19.33
C SER A 3 -17.15 -9.75 19.57
N PRO A 4 -16.82 -8.72 18.76
CA PRO A 4 -17.14 -8.73 17.33
C PRO A 4 -16.20 -7.94 16.40
N HIS A 5 -16.48 -8.02 15.10
CA HIS A 5 -15.78 -7.46 13.96
C HIS A 5 -15.53 -5.94 14.02
N GLY A 6 -14.31 -5.54 14.38
CA GLY A 6 -13.80 -4.18 14.14
C GLY A 6 -12.34 -4.25 13.66
N LEU A 7 -12.04 -3.64 12.51
CA LEU A 7 -10.70 -3.68 11.89
C LEU A 7 -9.60 -3.01 12.71
N LEU A 8 -9.96 -2.16 13.67
CA LEU A 8 -9.04 -1.45 14.55
C LEU A 8 -9.44 -1.60 16.01
N LYS A 9 -8.44 -1.63 16.90
CA LYS A 9 -8.66 -1.64 18.35
C LYS A 9 -8.60 -0.20 18.86
N LYS A 10 -9.65 0.23 19.57
CA LYS A 10 -9.68 1.53 20.26
C LYS A 10 -8.63 1.56 21.37
N ALA A 11 -7.90 2.67 21.50
CA ALA A 11 -6.95 2.86 22.58
C ALA A 11 -7.70 2.99 23.92
N LYS A 12 -7.30 2.19 24.93
CA LYS A 12 -8.02 2.10 26.21
C LYS A 12 -7.76 3.27 27.18
N ASP A 13 -6.82 4.15 26.88
CA ASP A 13 -6.33 5.15 27.84
C ASP A 13 -5.88 6.45 27.15
N LYS A 14 -6.16 7.60 27.79
CA LYS A 14 -5.80 8.95 27.32
C LYS A 14 -4.29 9.21 27.39
N SER A 15 -3.53 8.34 28.07
CA SER A 15 -2.05 8.37 28.10
C SER A 15 -1.38 8.15 26.73
N HIS A 16 -2.15 7.77 25.70
CA HIS A 16 -1.71 7.75 24.30
C HIS A 16 -1.59 9.13 23.64
N GLY A 17 -2.09 10.20 24.28
CA GLY A 17 -2.14 11.57 23.72
C GLY A 17 -0.79 12.20 23.37
N SER A 18 0.34 11.52 23.61
CA SER A 18 1.67 11.93 23.14
C SER A 18 2.40 10.89 22.30
N ARG A 19 1.92 9.64 22.20
CA ARG A 19 2.64 8.59 21.46
C ARG A 19 2.64 8.82 19.97
N PHE A 20 1.58 9.43 19.44
CA PHE A 20 1.56 9.84 18.04
C PHE A 20 2.70 10.83 17.73
N LYS A 21 3.11 11.66 18.70
CA LYS A 21 4.23 12.60 18.54
C LYS A 21 5.55 11.86 18.32
N VAL A 22 5.78 10.76 19.03
CA VAL A 22 6.98 9.92 18.85
C VAL A 22 6.98 9.27 17.46
N TRP A 23 5.83 8.76 17.00
CA TRP A 23 5.71 8.21 15.64
C TRP A 23 5.94 9.27 14.57
N PHE A 24 5.38 10.47 14.77
CA PHE A 24 5.52 11.55 13.81
C PHE A 24 6.93 12.14 13.80
N GLU A 25 7.58 12.24 14.95
CA GLU A 25 8.99 12.63 15.04
C GLU A 25 9.87 11.66 14.26
N GLN A 26 9.69 10.34 14.43
CA GLN A 26 10.42 9.37 13.61
C GLN A 26 10.11 9.52 12.12
N ALA A 27 8.85 9.79 11.75
CA ALA A 27 8.47 10.05 10.37
C ALA A 27 9.20 11.27 9.78
N GLN A 28 9.38 12.34 10.56
CA GLN A 28 10.14 13.52 10.15
C GLN A 28 11.63 13.20 9.94
N PHE A 29 12.23 12.36 10.78
CA PHE A 29 13.61 11.90 10.60
C PHE A 29 13.76 11.02 9.36
N ASP A 30 12.81 10.14 9.08
CA ASP A 30 12.81 9.31 7.86
C ASP A 30 12.66 10.19 6.60
N TYR A 31 11.79 11.20 6.65
CA TYR A 31 11.66 12.18 5.56
C TYR A 31 12.95 12.98 5.35
N LYS A 32 13.63 13.37 6.45
CA LYS A 32 14.95 14.02 6.35
C LYS A 32 15.99 13.10 5.71
N ALA A 33 16.01 11.81 6.09
CA ALA A 33 16.91 10.82 5.50
C ALA A 33 16.70 10.69 3.99
N THR A 34 15.44 10.76 3.54
CA THR A 34 15.07 10.73 2.12
C THR A 34 15.83 11.78 1.30
N ILE A 35 15.96 13.00 1.83
CA ILE A 35 16.69 14.10 1.18
C ILE A 35 18.18 13.79 1.09
N HIS A 36 18.78 13.30 2.17
CA HIS A 36 20.21 12.96 2.19
C HIS A 36 20.55 11.81 1.25
N SER A 37 19.74 10.74 1.24
CA SER A 37 19.92 9.65 0.28
C SER A 37 19.81 10.14 -1.17
N ARG A 38 18.92 11.10 -1.44
CA ARG A 38 18.81 11.72 -2.76
C ARG A 38 20.02 12.58 -3.13
N GLU A 39 20.55 13.36 -2.19
CA GLU A 39 21.77 14.16 -2.38
C GLU A 39 22.98 13.27 -2.72
N ASP A 40 23.08 12.12 -2.06
CA ASP A 40 24.14 11.13 -2.24
C ASP A 40 23.90 10.16 -3.42
N SER A 41 22.88 10.41 -4.25
CA SER A 41 22.50 9.58 -5.41
C SER A 41 22.07 8.14 -5.09
N PHE A 42 21.68 7.86 -3.84
CA PHE A 42 21.02 6.62 -3.43
C PHE A 42 19.50 6.74 -3.65
N PHE A 43 19.10 6.81 -4.92
CA PHE A 43 17.71 7.11 -5.30
C PHE A 43 16.72 6.04 -4.82
N GLU A 44 17.09 4.76 -4.88
CA GLU A 44 16.31 3.64 -4.37
C GLU A 44 16.08 3.73 -2.86
N TRP A 45 17.10 4.13 -2.11
CA TRP A 45 17.00 4.33 -0.65
C TRP A 45 16.15 5.55 -0.33
N SER A 46 16.30 6.62 -1.10
CA SER A 46 15.44 7.80 -0.97
C SER A 46 13.97 7.41 -1.17
N CYS A 47 13.61 6.73 -2.26
CA CYS A 47 12.24 6.29 -2.47
C CYS A 47 11.71 5.39 -1.34
N TYR A 48 12.53 4.46 -0.84
CA TYR A 48 12.17 3.60 0.28
C TYR A 48 11.94 4.38 1.59
N GLN A 49 12.81 5.33 1.91
CA GLN A 49 12.69 6.17 3.11
C GLN A 49 11.49 7.11 3.04
N ALA A 50 11.15 7.62 1.84
CA ALA A 50 9.96 8.44 1.61
C ALA A 50 8.68 7.67 1.96
N GLU A 51 8.60 6.41 1.56
CA GLU A 51 7.51 5.50 1.90
C GLU A 51 7.44 5.28 3.42
N GLN A 52 8.58 4.98 4.05
CA GLN A 52 8.68 4.75 5.48
C GLN A 52 8.27 5.97 6.32
N ALA A 53 8.61 7.19 5.85
CA ALA A 53 8.17 8.43 6.48
C ALA A 53 6.64 8.53 6.46
N VAL A 54 6.02 8.35 5.30
CA VAL A 54 4.56 8.41 5.15
C VAL A 54 3.86 7.31 5.95
N GLU A 55 4.40 6.09 5.95
CA GLU A 55 3.89 4.96 6.74
C GLU A 55 3.78 5.33 8.23
N LYS A 56 4.86 5.89 8.79
CA LYS A 56 4.93 6.27 10.21
C LYS A 56 4.04 7.47 10.52
N ALA A 57 3.96 8.45 9.62
CA ALA A 57 3.07 9.60 9.77
C ALA A 57 1.60 9.17 9.77
N LEU A 58 1.19 8.26 8.89
CA LEU A 58 -0.17 7.72 8.89
C LEU A 58 -0.47 6.94 10.18
N LYS A 59 0.49 6.18 10.70
CA LYS A 59 0.36 5.52 12.01
C LYS A 59 0.23 6.53 13.16
N ALA A 60 0.93 7.66 13.09
CA ALA A 60 0.74 8.77 14.02
C ALA A 60 -0.69 9.33 13.93
N LEU A 61 -1.21 9.56 12.72
CA LEU A 61 -2.58 10.04 12.53
C LEU A 61 -3.63 9.05 13.08
N ILE A 62 -3.43 7.75 12.88
CA ILE A 62 -4.30 6.70 13.44
C ILE A 62 -4.29 6.72 14.97
N LEU A 63 -3.10 6.84 15.58
CA LEU A 63 -2.94 6.98 17.04
C LEU A 63 -3.59 8.25 17.57
N HIS A 64 -3.39 9.37 16.88
CA HIS A 64 -4.00 10.66 17.20
C HIS A 64 -5.54 10.57 17.17
N GLY A 65 -6.08 9.80 16.21
CA GLY A 65 -7.49 9.45 16.13
C GLY A 65 -8.02 8.54 17.24
N GLY A 66 -7.17 8.06 18.16
CA GLY A 66 -7.57 7.20 19.28
C GLY A 66 -7.53 5.69 18.98
N TRP A 67 -6.85 5.27 17.92
CA TRP A 67 -6.81 3.86 17.47
C TRP A 67 -5.40 3.29 17.49
N TYR A 68 -5.28 1.99 17.77
CA TYR A 68 -4.01 1.30 17.60
C TYR A 68 -3.71 1.08 16.12
N PRO A 69 -2.53 1.48 15.62
CA PRO A 69 -2.16 1.24 14.24
C PRO A 69 -2.00 -0.28 14.00
N PRO A 70 -2.47 -0.79 12.85
CA PRO A 70 -2.33 -2.20 12.51
C PRO A 70 -0.86 -2.57 12.26
N ARG A 71 -0.54 -3.87 12.38
CA ARG A 71 0.77 -4.44 12.02
C ARG A 71 0.88 -4.67 10.51
N THR A 72 0.80 -3.59 9.75
CA THR A 72 1.01 -3.55 8.30
C THR A 72 1.88 -2.35 7.93
N HIS A 73 2.57 -2.46 6.80
CA HIS A 73 3.42 -1.42 6.21
C HIS A 73 2.81 -0.84 4.93
N LYS A 74 1.65 -1.35 4.50
CA LYS A 74 1.07 -0.99 3.21
C LYS A 74 0.37 0.37 3.29
N LEU A 75 0.91 1.39 2.59
CA LEU A 75 0.38 2.76 2.61
C LEU A 75 -1.10 2.83 2.27
N SER A 76 -1.56 2.13 1.24
CA SER A 76 -2.98 2.08 0.86
C SER A 76 -3.91 1.63 1.99
N VAL A 77 -3.50 0.66 2.80
CA VAL A 77 -4.28 0.21 3.96
C VAL A 77 -4.32 1.33 5.01
N LEU A 78 -3.18 1.93 5.31
CA LEU A 78 -3.08 3.01 6.30
C LEU A 78 -3.85 4.27 5.87
N ILE A 79 -3.78 4.66 4.60
CA ILE A 79 -4.57 5.74 4.01
C ILE A 79 -6.06 5.44 4.12
N GLY A 80 -6.48 4.22 3.75
CA GLY A 80 -7.88 3.79 3.88
C GLY A 80 -8.39 3.89 5.31
N LEU A 81 -7.58 3.49 6.29
CA LEU A 81 -7.91 3.63 7.71
C LEU A 81 -7.96 5.11 8.14
N SER A 82 -6.95 5.90 7.78
CA SER A 82 -6.90 7.33 8.09
C SER A 82 -8.11 8.10 7.50
N ASN A 83 -8.56 7.75 6.29
CA ASN A 83 -9.78 8.29 5.70
C ASN A 83 -11.03 7.94 6.53
N ASN A 84 -11.06 6.77 7.18
CA ASN A 84 -12.16 6.41 8.07
C ASN A 84 -12.09 7.11 9.43
N ILE A 85 -10.88 7.45 9.89
CA ILE A 85 -10.63 8.03 11.21
C ILE A 85 -10.70 9.56 11.21
N ASN A 86 -10.36 10.26 10.12
CA ASN A 86 -10.24 11.71 10.09
C ASN A 86 -10.94 12.32 8.85
N LYS A 87 -11.96 13.18 9.05
CA LYS A 87 -12.80 13.73 7.95
C LYS A 87 -11.97 14.67 7.08
N GLU A 88 -11.13 15.47 7.71
CA GLU A 88 -10.26 16.41 7.01
C GLU A 88 -9.23 15.68 6.15
N PHE A 89 -8.64 14.59 6.66
CA PHE A 89 -7.78 13.73 5.87
C PHE A 89 -8.53 13.12 4.67
N ARG A 90 -9.74 12.57 4.90
CA ARG A 90 -10.60 12.03 3.83
C ARG A 90 -10.91 13.06 2.74
N ASN A 91 -11.11 14.32 3.12
CA ASN A 91 -11.45 15.41 2.21
C ASN A 91 -10.21 16.04 1.55
N THR A 92 -9.01 15.63 1.93
CA THR A 92 -7.77 16.11 1.34
C THR A 92 -7.38 15.25 0.14
N LYS A 93 -6.99 15.90 -0.96
CA LYS A 93 -6.48 15.22 -2.15
C LYS A 93 -4.97 15.29 -2.17
N PHE A 94 -4.33 14.14 -2.39
CA PHE A 94 -2.89 14.02 -2.57
C PHE A 94 -2.61 12.82 -3.49
N VAL A 95 -1.40 12.78 -4.04
CA VAL A 95 -0.91 11.68 -4.88
C VAL A 95 0.12 10.88 -4.07
N PHE A 96 0.10 9.56 -4.20
CA PHE A 96 1.01 8.63 -3.51
C PHE A 96 1.40 7.43 -4.41
N ARG A 97 1.19 7.57 -5.72
CA ARG A 97 1.37 6.47 -6.69
C ARG A 97 2.81 6.00 -6.71
N ASN A 98 3.76 6.94 -6.69
CA ASN A 98 5.18 6.59 -6.78
C ASN A 98 5.62 5.88 -5.51
N LEU A 99 5.22 6.37 -4.34
CA LEU A 99 5.58 5.79 -3.04
C LEU A 99 5.28 4.29 -2.93
N GLU A 100 4.11 3.84 -3.41
CA GLU A 100 3.73 2.42 -3.30
C GLU A 100 4.41 1.50 -4.29
N VAL A 101 4.72 2.01 -5.49
CA VAL A 101 5.48 1.23 -6.47
C VAL A 101 6.86 0.94 -5.90
N PHE A 102 7.52 1.98 -5.38
CA PHE A 102 8.89 1.86 -4.88
C PHE A 102 9.01 1.10 -3.55
N THR A 103 7.91 0.80 -2.83
CA THR A 103 7.95 -0.01 -1.59
C THR A 103 8.60 -1.39 -1.81
N TYR A 104 8.43 -1.96 -3.00
CA TYR A 104 8.90 -3.30 -3.33
C TYR A 104 10.11 -3.27 -4.27
N ILE A 105 10.04 -2.50 -5.36
CA ILE A 105 11.08 -2.53 -6.40
C ILE A 105 12.41 -1.92 -5.95
N SER A 106 12.42 -1.07 -4.91
CA SER A 106 13.66 -0.44 -4.41
C SER A 106 14.59 -1.42 -3.68
N ARG A 107 14.10 -2.61 -3.30
CA ARG A 107 14.84 -3.52 -2.42
C ARG A 107 15.15 -4.89 -3.03
N TYR A 108 14.34 -5.34 -3.99
CA TYR A 108 14.43 -6.69 -4.54
C TYR A 108 14.81 -6.64 -6.03
N PRO A 109 15.99 -7.18 -6.41
CA PRO A 109 16.31 -7.45 -7.82
C PRO A 109 15.29 -8.40 -8.47
N PHE A 110 15.15 -8.34 -9.80
CA PHE A 110 14.32 -9.24 -10.64
C PHE A 110 12.80 -9.16 -10.47
N LEU A 111 12.29 -8.27 -9.61
CA LEU A 111 10.84 -8.06 -9.47
C LEU A 111 10.22 -7.37 -10.70
N VAL A 112 11.02 -6.59 -11.43
CA VAL A 112 10.63 -5.96 -12.69
C VAL A 112 10.99 -6.93 -13.84
N PRO A 113 10.04 -7.31 -14.71
CA PRO A 113 10.31 -8.23 -15.82
C PRO A 113 11.36 -7.72 -16.77
N ASN A 114 12.17 -8.64 -17.28
CA ASN A 114 13.22 -8.36 -18.25
C ASN A 114 14.22 -7.29 -17.77
N GLU A 115 14.31 -7.07 -16.45
CA GLU A 115 15.25 -6.16 -15.81
C GLU A 115 16.31 -6.98 -15.08
N ASP A 116 17.46 -7.14 -15.73
CA ASP A 116 18.63 -7.83 -15.18
C ASP A 116 19.48 -6.91 -14.29
N ARG A 117 19.07 -5.64 -14.12
CA ARG A 117 19.77 -4.66 -13.29
C ARG A 117 19.23 -4.62 -11.86
N ALA A 118 20.10 -4.26 -10.93
CA ALA A 118 19.74 -4.00 -9.54
C ALA A 118 18.90 -2.70 -9.41
N PRO A 119 18.09 -2.55 -8.33
CA PRO A 119 17.27 -1.36 -8.12
C PRO A 119 17.99 -0.01 -8.26
N HIS A 120 19.23 0.09 -7.76
CA HIS A 120 20.04 1.32 -7.84
C HIS A 120 20.48 1.70 -9.27
N GLU A 121 20.36 0.78 -10.23
CA GLU A 121 20.77 1.00 -11.63
C GLU A 121 19.62 1.48 -12.53
N PHE A 122 18.37 1.30 -12.11
CA PHE A 122 17.19 1.70 -12.89
C PHE A 122 16.29 2.72 -12.19
N ILE A 123 16.34 2.85 -10.85
CA ILE A 123 15.62 3.91 -10.14
C ILE A 123 16.38 5.22 -10.34
N THR A 124 15.69 6.20 -10.90
CA THR A 124 16.31 7.44 -11.34
C THR A 124 16.21 8.55 -10.29
N GLN A 125 16.96 9.61 -10.54
CA GLN A 125 16.82 10.86 -9.83
C GLN A 125 15.38 11.40 -9.84
N ASP A 126 14.73 11.38 -11.01
CA ASP A 126 13.35 11.88 -11.19
C ASP A 126 12.33 11.06 -10.38
N ASP A 127 12.59 9.76 -10.21
CA ASP A 127 11.75 8.88 -9.38
C ASP A 127 11.85 9.25 -7.90
N SER A 128 13.07 9.49 -7.44
CA SER A 128 13.33 9.95 -6.08
C SER A 128 12.77 11.35 -5.83
N ASP A 129 12.93 12.28 -6.77
CA ASP A 129 12.37 13.64 -6.66
C ASP A 129 10.83 13.60 -6.57
N ARG A 130 10.19 12.70 -7.33
CA ARG A 130 8.74 12.45 -7.24
C ARG A 130 8.34 11.87 -5.88
N CYS A 131 9.10 10.91 -5.35
CA CYS A 131 8.83 10.33 -4.02
C CYS A 131 8.99 11.36 -2.90
N ILE A 132 10.03 12.20 -2.95
CA ILE A 132 10.23 13.31 -2.00
C ILE A 132 9.05 14.26 -2.05
N HIS A 133 8.63 14.66 -3.26
CA HIS A 133 7.51 15.58 -3.41
C HIS A 133 6.21 14.99 -2.84
N GLU A 134 5.84 13.77 -3.23
CA GLU A 134 4.62 13.11 -2.74
C GLU A 134 4.64 12.91 -1.23
N SER A 135 5.75 12.40 -0.68
CA SER A 135 5.88 12.18 0.76
C SER A 135 5.84 13.50 1.53
N GLY A 136 6.53 14.55 1.07
CA GLY A 136 6.53 15.87 1.71
C GLY A 136 5.13 16.47 1.80
N VAL A 137 4.34 16.40 0.72
CA VAL A 137 2.95 16.86 0.71
C VAL A 137 2.11 16.11 1.77
N ILE A 138 2.24 14.78 1.84
CA ILE A 138 1.48 13.98 2.82
C ILE A 138 1.94 14.27 4.26
N MET A 139 3.25 14.41 4.47
CA MET A 139 3.84 14.77 5.77
C MET A 139 3.30 16.11 6.26
N ASP A 140 3.24 17.13 5.39
CA ASP A 140 2.70 18.45 5.72
C ASP A 140 1.22 18.42 6.07
N ILE A 141 0.42 17.65 5.31
CA ILE A 141 -0.99 17.44 5.60
C ILE A 141 -1.15 16.82 6.99
N ILE A 142 -0.44 15.73 7.25
CA ILE A 142 -0.53 15.02 8.53
C ILE A 142 -0.07 15.91 9.69
N SER A 143 1.04 16.66 9.52
CA SER A 143 1.52 17.60 10.54
C SER A 143 0.42 18.54 11.01
N LYS A 144 -0.30 19.18 10.06
CA LYS A 144 -1.39 20.13 10.36
C LYS A 144 -2.56 19.44 11.06
N LEU A 145 -2.89 18.21 10.64
CA LEU A 145 -3.98 17.44 11.25
C LEU A 145 -3.66 16.99 12.68
N LEU A 146 -2.39 16.75 13.00
CA LEU A 146 -1.93 16.39 14.35
C LEU A 146 -1.94 17.57 15.33
N GLU A 147 -2.05 18.81 14.85
CA GLU A 147 -2.20 20.01 15.69
C GLU A 147 -3.65 20.26 16.10
N ILE A 148 -4.62 19.72 15.34
CA ILE A 148 -6.04 19.86 15.61
C ILE A 148 -6.41 18.88 16.73
N PRO A 149 -6.93 19.34 17.89
CA PRO A 149 -7.39 18.42 18.93
C PRO A 149 -8.41 17.44 18.38
N ASN A 150 -8.22 16.15 18.68
CA ASN A 150 -9.21 15.14 18.34
C ASN A 150 -10.41 15.28 19.28
N ASP A 151 -11.45 16.00 18.85
CA ASP A 151 -12.75 15.94 19.50
C ASP A 151 -13.29 14.52 19.32
N ASP A 152 -13.63 13.83 20.42
CA ASP A 152 -14.03 12.41 20.56
C ASP A 152 -15.21 11.93 19.65
N ASP A 153 -15.62 12.72 18.65
CA ASP A 153 -16.83 12.60 17.83
C ASP A 153 -16.66 11.77 16.54
N TYR A 154 -15.60 10.97 16.44
CA TYR A 154 -15.40 10.03 15.33
C TYR A 154 -15.94 8.64 15.67
N GLN A 155 -17.26 8.56 15.84
CA GLN A 155 -17.97 7.34 16.23
C GLN A 155 -18.12 6.30 15.10
N ASP A 156 -17.81 6.63 13.85
CA ASP A 156 -18.06 5.72 12.73
C ASP A 156 -16.93 4.71 12.43
N VAL A 157 -15.79 4.77 13.12
CA VAL A 157 -14.71 3.77 12.95
C VAL A 157 -15.12 2.41 13.55
N GLU A 158 -16.00 2.40 14.56
CA GLU A 158 -16.63 1.16 15.07
C GLU A 158 -17.60 0.53 14.05
N LYS A 159 -18.05 1.30 13.05
CA LYS A 159 -18.81 0.83 11.89
C LYS A 159 -17.95 0.65 10.65
N ILE A 160 -16.64 0.43 10.78
CA ILE A 160 -15.98 -0.29 9.68
C ILE A 160 -16.60 -1.70 9.71
N GLU A 161 -17.71 -1.84 8.98
CA GLU A 161 -18.45 -3.08 8.83
C GLU A 161 -17.45 -4.18 8.48
N ALA A 162 -17.74 -5.40 8.93
CA ALA A 162 -16.99 -6.56 8.49
C ALA A 162 -16.85 -6.46 6.98
N ILE A 163 -15.61 -6.29 6.50
CA ILE A 163 -15.36 -6.16 5.07
C ILE A 163 -15.99 -7.37 4.42
N ASP A 164 -16.97 -7.15 3.54
CA ASP A 164 -17.49 -8.22 2.71
C ASP A 164 -16.43 -8.56 1.67
N LEU A 165 -15.47 -9.36 2.14
CA LEU A 165 -14.28 -9.73 1.41
C LEU A 165 -14.65 -10.43 0.11
N GLN A 166 -15.70 -11.27 0.14
CA GLN A 166 -16.13 -12.01 -1.05
C GLN A 166 -16.71 -11.07 -2.11
N ASN A 167 -17.58 -10.14 -1.72
CA ASN A 167 -18.10 -9.13 -2.64
C ASN A 167 -16.98 -8.21 -3.18
N ARG A 168 -16.01 -7.85 -2.32
CA ARG A 168 -14.84 -7.08 -2.76
C ARG A 168 -13.98 -7.84 -3.78
N ILE A 169 -13.68 -9.11 -3.52
CA ILE A 169 -12.91 -9.98 -4.44
C ILE A 169 -13.64 -10.10 -5.78
N ASN A 170 -14.96 -10.32 -5.75
CA ASN A 170 -15.77 -10.42 -6.97
C ASN A 170 -15.74 -9.11 -7.78
N TYR A 171 -15.95 -7.96 -7.13
CA TYR A 171 -15.87 -6.65 -7.78
C TYR A 171 -14.49 -6.42 -8.42
N VAL A 172 -13.42 -6.71 -7.69
CA VAL A 172 -12.04 -6.53 -8.17
C VAL A 172 -11.76 -7.43 -9.38
N LYS A 173 -12.12 -8.72 -9.29
CA LYS A 173 -11.99 -9.68 -10.39
C LYS A 173 -12.72 -9.18 -11.63
N GLU A 174 -13.99 -8.78 -11.50
CA GLU A 174 -14.79 -8.29 -12.63
C GLU A 174 -14.17 -7.06 -13.29
N LYS A 175 -13.66 -6.10 -12.50
CA LYS A 175 -13.00 -4.91 -13.04
C LYS A 175 -11.71 -5.21 -13.79
N ILE A 176 -10.92 -6.16 -13.30
CA ILE A 176 -9.68 -6.59 -13.99
C ILE A 176 -10.02 -7.35 -15.28
N VAL A 177 -11.03 -8.23 -15.25
CA VAL A 177 -11.48 -8.97 -16.44
C VAL A 177 -12.00 -8.02 -17.52
N GLU A 178 -12.80 -7.03 -17.13
CA GLU A 178 -13.36 -6.01 -18.04
C GLU A 178 -12.26 -5.17 -18.71
N GLU A 179 -11.23 -4.77 -17.95
CA GLU A 179 -10.19 -3.87 -18.46
C GLU A 179 -9.09 -4.59 -19.26
N PHE A 180 -8.67 -5.77 -18.82
CA PHE A 180 -7.47 -6.43 -19.36
C PHE A 180 -7.73 -7.72 -20.12
N ALA A 181 -8.93 -8.32 -20.01
CA ALA A 181 -9.21 -9.65 -20.54
C ALA A 181 -8.07 -10.67 -20.26
N PRO A 182 -7.63 -10.81 -18.99
CA PRO A 182 -6.44 -11.57 -18.65
C PRO A 182 -6.63 -13.06 -18.90
N GLU A 183 -5.54 -13.80 -18.99
CA GLU A 183 -5.56 -15.27 -19.03
C GLU A 183 -5.83 -15.84 -17.64
N LYS A 184 -5.24 -15.24 -16.60
CA LYS A 184 -5.33 -15.74 -15.23
C LYS A 184 -5.30 -14.62 -14.19
N ILE A 185 -6.06 -14.79 -13.11
CA ILE A 185 -5.98 -13.97 -11.90
C ILE A 185 -5.86 -14.89 -10.70
N VAL A 186 -4.80 -14.71 -9.91
CA VAL A 186 -4.55 -15.46 -8.68
C VAL A 186 -4.52 -14.49 -7.48
N LEU A 187 -5.32 -14.79 -6.46
CA LEU A 187 -5.25 -14.14 -5.16
C LEU A 187 -4.26 -14.88 -4.28
N TYR A 188 -3.23 -14.21 -3.80
CA TYR A 188 -2.22 -14.81 -2.94
C TYR A 188 -2.01 -14.00 -1.66
N GLY A 189 -0.96 -14.34 -0.91
CA GLY A 189 -0.63 -13.65 0.33
C GLY A 189 -1.64 -13.94 1.46
N SER A 190 -1.92 -12.92 2.28
CA SER A 190 -2.69 -13.13 3.53
C SER A 190 -4.10 -13.66 3.25
N TYR A 191 -4.81 -13.04 2.30
CA TYR A 191 -6.16 -13.46 1.96
C TYR A 191 -6.19 -14.76 1.14
N GLY A 192 -5.17 -15.02 0.30
CA GLY A 192 -5.04 -16.32 -0.38
C GLY A 192 -4.87 -17.49 0.59
N ARG A 193 -4.15 -17.29 1.70
CA ARG A 193 -3.98 -18.29 2.77
C ARG A 193 -5.12 -18.34 3.79
N GLY A 194 -6.16 -17.52 3.64
CA GLY A 194 -7.27 -17.45 4.60
C GLY A 194 -6.92 -16.79 5.94
N GLU A 195 -5.89 -15.94 6.00
CA GLU A 195 -5.53 -15.21 7.22
C GLU A 195 -6.53 -14.09 7.52
N GLU A 196 -7.10 -14.08 8.73
CA GLU A 196 -8.02 -13.02 9.20
C GLU A 196 -7.26 -11.80 9.74
N ARG A 197 -6.49 -11.13 8.87
CA ARG A 197 -5.85 -9.84 9.19
C ARG A 197 -6.15 -8.80 8.11
N LEU A 198 -6.21 -7.53 8.53
CA LEU A 198 -6.30 -6.43 7.58
C LEU A 198 -5.00 -6.33 6.77
N SER A 199 -5.09 -6.65 5.48
CA SER A 199 -3.99 -6.61 4.52
C SER A 199 -4.49 -6.01 3.20
N THR A 200 -3.67 -6.02 2.15
CA THR A 200 -4.15 -5.79 0.77
C THR A 200 -4.60 -7.10 0.12
N LEU A 201 -5.38 -6.99 -0.94
CA LEU A 201 -5.61 -8.07 -1.90
C LEU A 201 -4.38 -8.16 -2.81
N ASP A 202 -3.47 -9.07 -2.48
CA ASP A 202 -2.28 -9.34 -3.28
C ASP A 202 -2.69 -10.20 -4.49
N LEU A 203 -2.59 -9.64 -5.71
CA LEU A 203 -3.08 -10.27 -6.94
C LEU A 203 -1.96 -10.45 -7.95
N LEU A 204 -1.86 -11.66 -8.51
CA LEU A 204 -1.05 -11.97 -9.67
C LEU A 204 -2.00 -12.03 -10.87
N VAL A 205 -1.76 -11.17 -11.85
CA VAL A 205 -2.54 -11.10 -13.09
C VAL A 205 -1.63 -11.50 -14.25
N ILE A 206 -2.04 -12.48 -15.05
CA ILE A 206 -1.33 -12.90 -16.26
C ILE A 206 -2.19 -12.54 -17.45
N GLY A 207 -1.65 -11.75 -18.38
CA GLY A 207 -2.34 -11.37 -19.61
C GLY A 207 -1.57 -10.33 -20.42
N ASP A 208 -1.78 -10.34 -21.73
CA ASP A 208 -1.11 -9.43 -22.65
C ASP A 208 -1.59 -7.98 -22.50
N THR A 209 -0.65 -7.03 -22.63
CA THR A 209 -0.92 -5.60 -22.59
C THR A 209 0.20 -4.81 -23.27
N ASP A 210 -0.15 -3.67 -23.87
CA ASP A 210 0.81 -2.71 -24.43
C ASP A 210 1.35 -1.71 -23.38
N LEU A 211 0.84 -1.76 -22.14
CA LEU A 211 1.29 -0.89 -21.05
C LEU A 211 2.62 -1.38 -20.48
N ASN A 212 3.49 -0.44 -20.10
CA ASN A 212 4.69 -0.77 -19.33
C ASN A 212 4.33 -1.31 -17.94
N TYR A 213 5.30 -1.95 -17.27
CA TYR A 213 5.15 -2.59 -15.96
C TYR A 213 4.45 -1.73 -14.91
N PHE A 214 4.81 -0.45 -14.82
CA PHE A 214 4.27 0.44 -13.79
C PHE A 214 2.89 0.99 -14.15
N ASP A 215 2.60 1.15 -15.43
CA ASP A 215 1.30 1.61 -15.91
C ASP A 215 0.22 0.54 -15.77
N ARG A 216 0.54 -0.75 -16.00
CA ARG A 216 -0.41 -1.84 -15.75
C ARG A 216 -0.78 -1.96 -14.28
N ILE A 217 0.19 -1.88 -13.36
CA ILE A 217 -0.09 -1.89 -11.91
C ILE A 217 -0.99 -0.72 -11.54
N HIS A 218 -0.68 0.48 -12.04
CA HIS A 218 -1.48 1.66 -11.75
C HIS A 218 -2.91 1.53 -12.26
N LYS A 219 -3.06 1.07 -13.51
CA LYS A 219 -4.35 0.94 -14.15
C LYS A 219 -5.24 -0.06 -13.42
N ILE A 220 -4.70 -1.21 -12.99
CA ILE A 220 -5.44 -2.16 -12.13
C ILE A 220 -5.92 -1.47 -10.85
N ARG A 221 -5.06 -0.70 -10.18
CA ARG A 221 -5.43 -0.01 -8.93
C ARG A 221 -6.45 1.11 -9.15
N GLU A 222 -6.39 1.76 -10.31
CA GLU A 222 -7.36 2.78 -10.71
C GLU A 222 -8.76 2.17 -10.91
N VAL A 223 -8.86 1.09 -11.70
CA VAL A 223 -10.16 0.45 -12.01
C VAL A 223 -10.75 -0.28 -10.80
N THR A 224 -9.91 -0.66 -9.84
CA THR A 224 -10.32 -1.36 -8.60
C THR A 224 -10.48 -0.44 -7.39
N LYS A 225 -10.39 0.89 -7.55
CA LYS A 225 -10.47 1.87 -6.44
C LYS A 225 -11.81 1.82 -5.69
N GLY A 226 -11.85 2.47 -4.52
CA GLY A 226 -13.11 2.75 -3.80
C GLY A 226 -13.57 1.67 -2.82
N GLY A 227 -12.69 0.77 -2.37
CA GLY A 227 -13.05 -0.23 -1.36
C GLY A 227 -11.85 -0.83 -0.62
N LEU A 228 -12.13 -1.45 0.52
CA LEU A 228 -11.20 -2.28 1.27
C LEU A 228 -11.52 -3.77 1.06
N PRO A 229 -10.51 -4.67 1.04
CA PRO A 229 -9.09 -4.33 1.11
C PRO A 229 -8.60 -3.71 -0.22
N VAL A 230 -7.54 -2.91 -0.13
CA VAL A 230 -6.93 -2.27 -1.32
C VAL A 230 -6.19 -3.33 -2.13
N VAL A 231 -6.21 -3.21 -3.45
CA VAL A 231 -5.52 -4.13 -4.35
C VAL A 231 -4.04 -3.76 -4.45
N GLN A 232 -3.19 -4.78 -4.28
CA GLN A 232 -1.77 -4.74 -4.57
C GLN A 232 -1.50 -5.73 -5.71
N PRO A 233 -1.56 -5.29 -6.97
CA PRO A 233 -1.39 -6.18 -8.09
C PRO A 233 0.08 -6.24 -8.53
N VAL A 234 0.49 -7.42 -8.94
CA VAL A 234 1.53 -7.62 -9.96
C VAL A 234 0.84 -8.15 -11.20
N MET A 235 1.24 -7.65 -12.36
CA MET A 235 0.75 -8.15 -13.64
C MET A 235 1.95 -8.54 -14.46
N TYR A 236 1.85 -9.60 -15.27
CA TYR A 236 2.86 -10.07 -16.23
C TYR A 236 2.19 -10.47 -17.55
N THR A 237 2.86 -10.27 -18.68
CA THR A 237 2.46 -10.94 -19.93
C THR A 237 2.82 -12.44 -19.83
N ALA A 238 2.25 -13.28 -20.70
CA ALA A 238 2.58 -14.70 -20.71
C ALA A 238 4.11 -14.93 -20.87
N ALA A 239 4.73 -14.20 -21.79
CA ALA A 239 6.17 -14.31 -22.05
C ALA A 239 7.05 -13.83 -20.87
N GLU A 240 6.65 -12.76 -20.18
CA GLU A 240 7.35 -12.29 -18.97
C GLU A 240 7.19 -13.27 -17.80
N PHE A 241 6.03 -13.90 -17.71
CA PHE A 241 5.75 -14.85 -16.65
C PHE A 241 6.59 -16.12 -16.79
N GLU A 242 6.68 -16.66 -18.00
CA GLU A 242 7.53 -17.83 -18.31
C GLU A 242 9.00 -17.59 -17.95
N SER A 243 9.53 -16.37 -18.16
CA SER A 243 10.92 -16.06 -17.82
C SER A 243 11.17 -15.87 -16.32
N LEU A 244 10.13 -15.56 -15.54
CA LEU A 244 10.21 -15.37 -14.09
C LEU A 244 10.08 -16.65 -13.28
N GLU A 245 9.40 -17.68 -13.81
CA GLU A 245 9.20 -18.97 -13.11
C GLU A 245 10.53 -19.62 -12.68
N ASP A 246 11.61 -19.38 -13.41
CA ASP A 246 12.94 -19.93 -13.13
C ASP A 246 13.76 -19.10 -12.11
N ILE A 247 13.34 -17.87 -11.77
CA ILE A 247 14.21 -16.89 -11.08
C ILE A 247 13.63 -16.42 -9.75
N ASP A 248 12.32 -16.20 -9.63
CA ASP A 248 11.74 -15.52 -8.46
C ASP A 248 10.82 -16.41 -7.59
N GLY A 249 11.28 -16.69 -6.37
CA GLY A 249 10.51 -17.44 -5.37
C GLY A 249 9.21 -16.73 -4.95
N TYR A 250 9.08 -15.42 -5.13
CA TYR A 250 7.86 -14.69 -4.81
C TYR A 250 6.70 -15.05 -5.73
N VAL A 251 6.94 -15.09 -7.05
CA VAL A 251 5.94 -15.44 -8.06
C VAL A 251 5.54 -16.91 -7.93
N LYS A 252 6.53 -17.78 -7.70
CA LYS A 252 6.28 -19.20 -7.43
C LYS A 252 5.40 -19.43 -6.20
N ASN A 253 5.67 -18.76 -5.09
CA ASN A 253 4.83 -18.85 -3.90
C ASN A 253 3.39 -18.37 -4.16
N ALA A 254 3.22 -17.35 -5.02
CA ALA A 254 1.89 -16.86 -5.38
C ALA A 254 1.06 -17.91 -6.14
N LEU A 255 1.69 -18.76 -6.96
CA LEU A 255 1.03 -19.87 -7.65
C LEU A 255 0.75 -21.06 -6.72
N GLU A 256 1.71 -21.41 -5.86
CA GLU A 256 1.60 -22.59 -4.99
C GLU A 256 0.60 -22.39 -3.84
N GLU A 257 0.57 -21.19 -3.23
CA GLU A 257 -0.29 -20.88 -2.09
C GLU A 257 -1.55 -20.08 -2.47
N GLY A 258 -1.66 -19.64 -3.72
CA GLY A 258 -2.71 -18.74 -4.16
C GLY A 258 -4.01 -19.42 -4.56
N GLN A 259 -5.11 -18.70 -4.41
CA GLN A 259 -6.42 -19.07 -4.91
C GLN A 259 -6.63 -18.49 -6.31
N VAL A 260 -6.86 -19.36 -7.30
CA VAL A 260 -7.25 -18.92 -8.66
C VAL A 260 -8.64 -18.27 -8.59
N LEU A 261 -8.73 -16.99 -8.94
CA LEU A 261 -9.98 -16.22 -9.02
C LEU A 261 -10.60 -16.27 -10.41
N TYR A 262 -9.77 -16.40 -11.45
CA TYR A 262 -10.17 -16.44 -12.85
C TYR A 262 -9.11 -17.17 -13.68
N GLU A 263 -9.54 -17.97 -14.64
CA GLU A 263 -8.71 -18.63 -15.65
C GLU A 263 -9.57 -18.87 -16.91
N ARG A 264 -9.00 -18.64 -18.09
CA ARG A 264 -9.69 -18.79 -19.38
C ARG A 264 -9.34 -20.10 -20.09
#